data_AF-A0A931HGQ2-F1
#
_entry.id   AF-A0A931HGQ2-F1
#
_cell.length_a   1.000
_cell.length_b   1.000
_cell.length_c   1.000
_cell.angle_alpha   90.00
_cell.angle_beta   90.00
_cell.angle_gamma   90.00
#
_symmetry.space_group_name_H-M   'P 1'
#
loop_
_entity.id
_entity.type
_entity.pdbx_description
1 polymer ?
#
loop_
_entity_poly.entity_id
_entity_poly.type
_entity_poly.pdbx_seq_one_letter_code
_entity_poly.pdbx_strand_id
1 'polypeptide(L)' 'MTKSDVVIVGAGHGGAQCAIALRQNGFEGTITVIGREPEYPYERPPLSKEYFAREKTFDRLFIRPATFW' A
#
# COMPACT_ATOMS: atom_id res chain seq x y z
N MET A 1 -9.23 10.49 20.75
CA MET A 1 -8.86 9.16 20.20
C MET A 1 -9.52 9.07 18.84
N THR A 2 -8.75 8.99 17.75
CA THR A 2 -9.32 8.83 16.41
C THR A 2 -9.84 7.39 16.29
N LYS A 3 -11.10 7.25 15.87
CA LYS A 3 -11.76 5.96 15.67
C LYS A 3 -11.84 5.70 14.17
N SER A 4 -11.50 4.49 13.75
CA SER A 4 -11.63 4.03 12.38
C SER A 4 -12.51 2.80 12.35
N ASP A 5 -13.38 2.69 11.34
CA ASP A 5 -14.27 1.54 11.18
C ASP A 5 -13.48 0.28 10.84
N VAL A 6 -12.40 0.43 10.06
CA VAL A 6 -11.43 -0.62 9.76
C VAL A 6 -10.00 -0.11 9.99
N VAL A 7 -9.21 -0.89 10.71
CA VAL A 7 -7.76 -0.68 10.89
C VAL A 7 -7.01 -1.86 10.28
N ILE A 8 -6.11 -1.57 9.35
CA ILE A 8 -5.23 -2.54 8.68
C ILE A 8 -3.81 -2.32 9.18
N VAL A 9 -3.23 -3.32 9.85
CA VAL A 9 -1.84 -3.27 10.31
C VAL A 9 -0.95 -3.97 9.28
N GLY A 10 -0.12 -3.18 8.60
CA GLY A 10 0.79 -3.61 7.54
C GLY A 10 0.46 -2.98 6.19
N ALA A 11 1.29 -2.04 5.74
CA ALA A 11 1.16 -1.34 4.45
C ALA A 11 1.87 -2.07 3.27
N GLY A 12 1.97 -3.40 3.34
CA GLY A 12 2.48 -4.23 2.23
C GLY A 12 1.40 -4.55 1.19
N HIS A 13 1.64 -5.55 0.34
CA HIS A 13 0.67 -6.01 -0.66
C HIS A 13 -0.69 -6.35 -0.05
N GLY A 14 -0.72 -7.14 1.03
CA GLY A 14 -1.96 -7.56 1.66
C GLY A 14 -2.79 -6.37 2.14
N GLY A 15 -2.18 -5.44 2.88
CA GLY A 15 -2.90 -4.29 3.42
C GLY A 15 -3.35 -3.29 2.35
N ALA A 16 -2.49 -3.02 1.36
CA ALA A 16 -2.85 -2.15 0.24
C ALA A 16 -4.02 -2.73 -0.57
N GLN A 17 -3.96 -4.01 -0.94
CA GLN A 17 -5.04 -4.67 -1.68
C GLN A 17 -6.32 -4.77 -0.86
N CYS A 18 -6.22 -5.00 0.46
CA CYS A 18 -7.39 -5.00 1.35
C CYS A 18 -8.09 -3.64 1.37
N ALA A 19 -7.35 -2.54 1.53
CA ALA A 19 -7.91 -1.19 1.51
C ALA A 19 -8.56 -0.85 0.15
N ILE A 20 -7.89 -1.21 -0.95
CA ILE A 20 -8.42 -1.03 -2.31
C ILE A 20 -9.71 -1.84 -2.49
N ALA A 21 -9.71 -3.12 -2.10
CA ALA A 21 -10.85 -4.00 -2.26
C ALA A 21 -12.05 -3.52 -1.43
N LEU A 22 -11.83 -3.03 -0.20
CA LEU A 22 -12.91 -2.43 0.60
C LEU A 22 -13.59 -1.29 -0.16
N ARG A 23 -12.82 -0.34 -0.69
CA ARG A 23 -13.37 0.78 -1.47
C ARG A 23 -14.07 0.33 -2.75
N GLN A 24 -13.48 -0.60 -3.49
CA GLN A 24 -14.06 -1.14 -4.73
C GLN A 24 -15.38 -1.91 -4.49
N ASN A 25 -15.53 -2.54 -3.32
CA ASN A 25 -16.75 -3.26 -2.94
C ASN A 25 -17.76 -2.37 -2.19
N GLY A 26 -17.60 -1.05 -2.23
CA GLY A 26 -18.58 -0.10 -1.69
C GLY A 26 -18.52 0.08 -0.17
N PHE A 27 -17.41 -0.27 0.49
CA PHE A 27 -17.24 0.10 1.89
C PHE A 27 -17.06 1.61 2.02
N GLU A 28 -17.99 2.27 2.71
CA GLU A 28 -18.00 3.73 2.90
C GLU A 28 -17.34 4.19 4.21
N GLY A 29 -17.12 3.27 5.16
CA GLY A 29 -16.52 3.58 6.45
C GLY A 29 -15.08 4.07 6.37
N THR A 30 -14.57 4.61 7.46
CA THR A 30 -13.18 5.05 7.58
C THR A 30 -12.22 3.85 7.57
N ILE A 31 -11.16 3.93 6.75
CA ILE A 31 -10.11 2.92 6.66
C ILE A 31 -8.80 3.58 7.10
N THR A 32 -8.09 2.95 8.02
CA THR A 32 -6.74 3.36 8.42
C THR A 32 -5.76 2.24 8.15
N VAL A 33 -4.70 2.53 7.41
CA VAL A 33 -3.60 1.59 7.15
C VAL A 33 -2.38 2.07 7.92
N ILE A 34 -1.80 1.19 8.74
CA ILE A 34 -0.63 1.50 9.55
C ILE A 34 0.55 0.71 8.99
N GLY A 35 1.52 1.41 8.43
CA GLY A 35 2.81 0.87 8.01
C GLY A 35 3.91 1.20 9.01
N ARG A 36 4.89 0.31 9.15
CA ARG A 36 6.15 0.61 9.88
C ARG A 36 7.18 1.33 9.00
N GLU A 37 7.02 1.22 7.69
CA GLU A 37 7.90 1.81 6.68
C GLU A 37 7.35 3.18 6.27
N PRO A 38 8.21 4.20 6.08
CA PRO A 38 7.76 5.55 5.72
C PRO A 38 7.30 5.67 4.26
N GLU A 39 7.61 4.69 3.40
CA GLU A 39 7.25 4.69 2.00
C GLU A 39 5.79 4.24 1.77
N TYR A 40 5.19 4.72 0.68
CA TYR A 40 3.90 4.22 0.20
C TYR A 40 3.97 2.73 -0.14
N PRO A 41 2.83 2.00 -0.11
CA PRO A 41 2.81 0.57 -0.43
C PRO A 41 3.44 0.26 -1.78
N TYR A 42 4.38 -0.68 -1.79
CA TYR A 42 5.19 -1.00 -2.96
C TYR A 42 5.41 -2.51 -3.13
N GLU A 43 5.83 -2.88 -4.33
CA GLU A 43 6.07 -4.24 -4.71
C GLU A 43 7.38 -4.77 -4.12
N ARG A 44 7.30 -5.91 -3.41
CA ARG A 44 8.48 -6.61 -2.87
C ARG A 44 9.23 -7.44 -3.93
N PRO A 45 8.59 -8.11 -4.91
CA PRO A 45 9.30 -8.96 -5.87
C PRO A 45 10.40 -8.27 -6.70
N PRO A 46 10.26 -6.98 -7.11
CA PRO A 46 11.32 -6.28 -7.84
C PRO A 46 12.57 -5.99 -7.00
N LEU A 47 12.47 -5.99 -5.66
CA LEU A 47 13.59 -5.66 -4.77
C LEU A 47 14.78 -6.61 -4.87
N SER A 48 14.56 -7.84 -5.32
CA SER A 48 15.62 -8.83 -5.60
C SER A 48 15.80 -9.09 -7.10
N LYS A 49 15.14 -8.30 -7.96
CA LYS A 49 15.13 -8.44 -9.42
C LYS A 49 15.42 -7.11 -10.08
N GLU A 50 14.44 -6.48 -10.75
CA GLU A 50 14.65 -5.31 -11.60
C GLU A 50 15.14 -4.09 -10.83
N TYR A 51 14.68 -3.89 -9.58
CA TYR A 51 15.22 -2.80 -8.74
C TYR A 51 16.65 -3.10 -8.31
N PHE A 52 16.96 -4.36 -7.96
CA PHE A 52 18.31 -4.78 -7.61
C PHE A 52 19.28 -4.64 -8.80
N ALA A 53 18.81 -4.97 -10.00
CA ALA A 53 19.52 -4.81 -11.26
C ALA A 53 19.59 -3.33 -11.73
N ARG A 54 18.97 -2.39 -11.01
CA ARG A 54 18.89 -0.95 -11.34
C ARG A 54 18.16 -0.65 -12.66
N GLU A 55 17.26 -1.53 -13.08
CA GLU A 55 16.42 -1.38 -14.27
C GLU A 55 15.13 -0.58 -13.98
N LYS A 56 14.70 -0.55 -12.70
CA LYS A 56 13.54 0.22 -12.22
C LYS A 56 13.95 1.15 -11.08
N THR A 57 13.39 2.37 -11.09
CA THR A 57 13.47 3.30 -9.96
C THR A 57 12.46 2.94 -8.88
N PHE A 58 12.71 3.33 -7.63
CA PHE A 58 11.87 2.92 -6.49
C PHE A 58 10.41 3.39 -6.60
N ASP A 59 10.15 4.58 -7.16
CA ASP A 59 8.80 5.11 -7.39
C ASP A 59 7.97 4.24 -8.35
N ARG A 60 8.64 3.51 -9.25
CA ARG A 60 8.00 2.55 -10.17
C ARG A 60 7.59 1.25 -9.49
N LEU A 61 7.97 1.03 -8.24
CA LEU A 61 7.54 -0.12 -7.46
C LEU A 61 6.24 0.14 -6.69
N PHE A 62 5.74 1.38 -6.61
CA PHE A 62 4.51 1.66 -5.86
C PHE A 62 3.31 0.89 -6.44
N ILE A 63 2.54 0.23 -5.56
CA ILE A 63 1.32 -0.52 -5.92
C ILE A 63 0.28 0.44 -6.53
N ARG A 64 0.24 1.68 -6.02
CA ARG A 64 -0.55 2.79 -6.54
C ARG A 64 0.24 4.09 -6.40
N PRO A 65 0.04 5.08 -7.28
CA PRO A 65 0.70 6.38 -7.16
C PRO A 65 0.31 7.08 -5.86
N ALA A 66 1.17 7.97 -5.36
CA ALA A 66 0.93 8.71 -4.10
C ALA A 66 -0.42 9.45 -4.08
N THR A 67 -0.87 9.97 -5.23
CA THR A 67 -2.16 10.67 -5.37
C THR A 67 -3.39 9.79 -5.20
N PHE A 68 -3.23 8.47 -5.09
CA PHE A 68 -4.33 7.54 -4.85
C PHE A 68 -4.70 7.44 -3.36
N TRP A 69 -3.76 7.69 -2.46
CA TRP A 69 -3.90 7.50 -1.01
C TRP A 69 -4.32 8.80 -0.32
#